data_AF-A0A7C9A6S0-F1
#
_entry.id   AF-A0A7C9A6S0-F1
#
_cell.length_a   1.000
_cell.length_b   1.000
_cell.length_c   1.000
_cell.angle_alpha   90.00
_cell.angle_beta   90.00
_cell.angle_gamma   90.00
#
_symmetry.space_group_name_H-M   'P 1'
#
loop_
_entity.id
_entity.type
_entity.pdbx_description
1 polymer ?
#
loop_
_entity_poly.entity_id
_entity_poly.type
_entity_poly.pdbx_seq_one_letter_code
_entity_poly.pdbx_strand_id
1 'polypeptide(L)'
;DLALEVGGRDFLVLPSAMYDPDRKIRYLSIPDLSENIPLTAIKTSHVILQLQGYALRLIGEDGASKIISYGRCLRFLDLHGVSSRTMPSGISRLIHLRYLDLSSWKKLEVLPRSITKLRNLQVLKLKWCGNLRALPVHFSRLVNLRYLDISDCEALSHMPTGMKELTCLHTLTWFVVGGDSEKVQMSNLEDLKALVNLKDDLTIKIKEFRSNETSKIKK
;
A
#
# COMPACT_ATOMS: atom_id res chain seq x y z
N ASP A 1 -4.91 12.41 -12.84
CA ASP A 1 -5.03 11.31 -11.87
C ASP A 1 -3.72 10.53 -11.85
N LEU A 2 -3.04 10.50 -10.70
CA LEU A 2 -1.76 9.82 -10.51
C LEU A 2 -1.84 8.32 -10.84
N ALA A 3 -3.02 7.72 -10.64
CA ALA A 3 -3.33 6.37 -11.07
C ALA A 3 -3.14 6.18 -12.59
N LEU A 4 -3.63 7.13 -13.41
CA LEU A 4 -3.55 7.09 -14.87
C LEU A 4 -2.12 7.40 -15.37
N GLU A 5 -1.40 8.27 -14.68
CA GLU A 5 0.01 8.57 -15.00
C GLU A 5 0.90 7.33 -14.79
N VAL A 6 0.70 6.64 -13.67
CA VAL A 6 1.50 5.48 -13.27
C VAL A 6 1.06 4.20 -14.01
N GLY A 7 -0.24 4.10 -14.34
CA GLY A 7 -0.87 2.98 -15.02
C GLY A 7 -0.73 2.97 -16.56
N GLY A 8 -0.70 4.15 -17.20
CA GLY A 8 -0.76 4.29 -18.66
C GLY A 8 -2.17 4.58 -19.18
N ARG A 9 -2.27 5.16 -20.39
CA ARG A 9 -3.47 5.89 -20.89
C ARG A 9 -4.59 5.06 -21.54
N ASP A 10 -4.53 3.73 -21.55
CA ASP A 10 -5.56 2.90 -22.20
C ASP A 10 -6.44 2.20 -21.14
N PHE A 11 -7.67 2.68 -20.93
CA PHE A 11 -8.58 2.16 -19.90
C PHE A 11 -9.89 1.58 -20.47
N LEU A 12 -10.40 0.51 -19.85
CA LEU A 12 -11.70 -0.09 -20.17
C LEU A 12 -12.44 -0.43 -18.86
N VAL A 13 -13.59 0.18 -18.65
CA VAL A 13 -14.53 -0.21 -17.58
C VAL A 13 -15.47 -1.24 -18.21
N LEU A 14 -15.28 -2.51 -17.89
CA LEU A 14 -16.17 -3.58 -18.36
C LEU A 14 -17.28 -3.81 -17.35
N PRO A 15 -18.57 -3.63 -17.71
CA PRO A 15 -19.64 -4.43 -17.12
C PRO A 15 -19.32 -5.91 -17.36
N SER A 16 -19.63 -6.80 -16.40
CA SER A 16 -19.22 -8.22 -16.42
C SER A 16 -19.56 -8.97 -17.72
N ALA A 17 -20.53 -8.47 -18.50
CA ALA A 17 -21.05 -9.07 -19.72
C ALA A 17 -20.28 -8.80 -21.03
N MET A 18 -19.24 -7.96 -21.08
CA MET A 18 -18.57 -7.56 -22.35
C MET A 18 -17.08 -7.91 -22.44
N TYR A 19 -16.68 -9.06 -21.91
CA TYR A 19 -15.30 -9.52 -21.96
C TYR A 19 -14.91 -10.10 -23.34
N ASP A 20 -13.87 -9.53 -23.97
CA ASP A 20 -13.23 -10.03 -25.21
C ASP A 20 -11.77 -10.43 -24.92
N PRO A 21 -11.40 -11.71 -25.07
CA PRO A 21 -10.05 -12.22 -24.78
C PRO A 21 -8.94 -11.79 -25.72
N ASP A 22 -9.27 -11.29 -26.92
CA ASP A 22 -8.26 -10.90 -27.92
C ASP A 22 -7.85 -9.43 -27.81
N ARG A 23 -8.53 -8.64 -26.97
CA ARG A 23 -8.14 -7.25 -26.66
C ARG A 23 -6.97 -7.20 -25.69
N LYS A 24 -5.94 -6.41 -26.03
CA LYS A 24 -4.84 -6.03 -25.12
C LYS A 24 -5.35 -5.11 -24.00
N ILE A 25 -6.05 -5.68 -23.02
CA ILE A 25 -6.63 -4.92 -21.91
C ILE A 25 -5.51 -4.53 -20.94
N ARG A 26 -5.27 -3.23 -20.79
CA ARG A 26 -4.32 -2.70 -19.80
C ARG A 26 -4.99 -2.33 -18.47
N TYR A 27 -6.31 -2.38 -18.40
CA TYR A 27 -7.14 -1.92 -17.28
C TYR A 27 -8.47 -2.64 -17.25
N LEU A 28 -8.81 -3.23 -16.11
CA LEU A 28 -10.01 -3.97 -15.81
C LEU A 28 -10.53 -3.50 -14.45
N SER A 29 -11.63 -2.76 -14.43
CA SER A 29 -12.36 -2.52 -13.18
C SER A 29 -13.38 -3.62 -12.96
N ILE A 30 -13.41 -4.19 -11.75
CA ILE A 30 -14.40 -5.20 -11.36
C ILE A 30 -15.14 -4.63 -10.14
N PRO A 31 -16.35 -4.09 -10.32
CA PRO A 31 -17.13 -3.53 -9.23
C PRO A 31 -17.75 -4.60 -8.32
N ASP A 32 -17.93 -5.84 -8.81
CA ASP A 32 -18.42 -6.95 -8.01
C ASP A 32 -17.78 -8.30 -8.42
N LEU A 33 -17.27 -9.05 -7.44
CA LEU A 33 -16.66 -10.39 -7.59
C LEU A 33 -17.66 -11.51 -7.25
N SER A 34 -18.93 -11.18 -6.98
CA SER A 34 -20.00 -12.15 -6.70
C SER A 34 -20.31 -13.05 -7.90
N GLU A 35 -20.02 -12.59 -9.13
CA GLU A 35 -20.16 -13.38 -10.35
C GLU A 35 -18.84 -14.03 -10.75
N ASN A 36 -18.89 -15.31 -11.15
CA ASN A 36 -17.75 -16.10 -11.62
C ASN A 36 -17.01 -15.39 -12.76
N ILE A 37 -15.96 -14.65 -12.41
CA ILE A 37 -15.10 -14.01 -13.42
C ILE A 37 -14.39 -15.12 -14.20
N PRO A 38 -14.35 -15.04 -15.55
CA PRO A 38 -13.47 -15.90 -16.33
C PRO A 38 -12.02 -15.49 -16.08
N LEU A 39 -11.43 -16.01 -14.99
CA LEU A 39 -10.05 -15.74 -14.55
C LEU A 39 -8.99 -16.12 -15.60
N THR A 40 -9.37 -16.90 -16.62
CA THR A 40 -8.60 -17.16 -17.83
C THR A 40 -8.23 -15.88 -18.59
N ALA A 41 -9.04 -14.82 -18.44
CA ALA A 41 -8.83 -13.51 -19.04
C ALA A 41 -7.58 -12.77 -18.57
N ILE A 42 -7.22 -13.00 -17.31
CA ILE A 42 -6.16 -12.28 -16.63
C ILE A 42 -4.78 -12.86 -17.05
N LYS A 43 -4.75 -14.04 -17.70
CA LYS A 43 -3.51 -14.73 -18.09
C LYS A 43 -2.72 -14.03 -19.20
N THR A 44 -3.36 -13.22 -20.05
CA THR A 44 -2.76 -12.79 -21.33
C THR A 44 -2.39 -11.32 -21.41
N SER A 45 -2.69 -10.50 -20.39
CA SER A 45 -2.71 -9.05 -20.58
C SER A 45 -2.08 -8.25 -19.42
N HIS A 46 -1.54 -7.06 -19.76
CA HIS A 46 -0.96 -6.07 -18.84
C HIS A 46 -2.05 -5.36 -18.02
N VAL A 47 -3.00 -6.11 -17.47
CA VAL A 47 -4.22 -5.60 -16.85
C VAL A 47 -3.89 -4.83 -15.57
N ILE A 48 -4.59 -3.72 -15.34
CA ILE A 48 -4.69 -2.94 -14.11
C ILE A 48 -6.02 -3.34 -13.46
N LEU A 49 -6.07 -3.80 -12.21
CA LEU A 49 -7.32 -4.20 -11.56
C LEU A 49 -7.84 -3.09 -10.63
N GLN A 50 -8.98 -2.47 -10.95
CA GLN A 50 -9.68 -1.56 -10.04
C GLN A 50 -10.89 -2.28 -9.42
N LEU A 51 -10.77 -2.70 -8.15
CA LEU A 51 -11.89 -3.29 -7.41
C LEU A 51 -12.62 -2.18 -6.65
N GLN A 52 -13.87 -1.89 -6.99
CA GLN A 52 -14.64 -0.86 -6.30
C GLN A 52 -15.42 -1.42 -5.10
N GLY A 53 -15.06 -0.95 -3.90
CA GLY A 53 -16.00 -0.49 -2.87
C GLY A 53 -16.80 -1.49 -2.02
N TYR A 54 -17.21 -2.66 -2.51
CA TYR A 54 -18.15 -3.51 -1.73
C TYR A 54 -17.88 -5.03 -1.78
N ALA A 55 -17.03 -5.52 -2.70
CA ALA A 55 -16.95 -6.95 -3.03
C ALA A 55 -15.83 -7.77 -2.35
N LEU A 56 -15.09 -7.20 -1.40
CA LEU A 56 -14.08 -7.95 -0.62
C LEU A 56 -14.58 -8.29 0.78
N ARG A 57 -15.85 -8.67 0.86
CA ARG A 57 -16.33 -9.57 1.92
C ARG A 57 -15.80 -10.97 1.64
N LEU A 58 -14.47 -11.10 1.58
CA LEU A 58 -13.73 -12.35 1.41
C LEU A 58 -14.42 -13.33 0.45
N ILE A 59 -14.10 -13.26 -0.84
CA ILE A 59 -13.64 -14.55 -1.39
C ILE A 59 -12.49 -14.89 -0.44
N GLY A 60 -12.56 -16.01 0.30
CA GLY A 60 -11.60 -16.34 1.36
C GLY A 60 -10.14 -16.30 0.91
N GLU A 61 -9.21 -16.88 1.67
CA GLU A 61 -7.82 -17.04 1.18
C GLU A 61 -7.73 -17.51 -0.27
N ASP A 62 -8.73 -18.29 -0.71
CA ASP A 62 -8.94 -18.76 -2.08
C ASP A 62 -9.06 -17.66 -3.17
N GLY A 63 -9.87 -16.60 -3.01
CA GLY A 63 -10.02 -15.61 -4.10
C GLY A 63 -8.90 -14.59 -4.16
N ALA A 64 -8.28 -14.30 -3.02
CA ALA A 64 -7.08 -13.50 -2.99
C ALA A 64 -5.90 -14.25 -3.63
N SER A 65 -5.80 -15.56 -3.36
CA SER A 65 -4.86 -16.46 -4.03
C SER A 65 -5.11 -16.55 -5.54
N LYS A 66 -6.38 -16.50 -5.97
CA LYS A 66 -6.76 -16.43 -7.39
C LYS A 66 -6.27 -15.12 -8.03
N ILE A 67 -6.55 -13.94 -7.47
CA ILE A 67 -6.05 -12.66 -8.02
C ILE A 67 -4.51 -12.69 -8.17
N ILE A 68 -3.82 -13.25 -7.19
CA ILE A 68 -2.36 -13.34 -7.16
C ILE A 68 -1.80 -14.42 -8.11
N SER A 69 -2.56 -15.48 -8.38
CA SER A 69 -2.14 -16.52 -9.31
C SER A 69 -2.17 -16.05 -10.76
N TYR A 70 -3.11 -15.15 -11.11
CA TYR A 70 -3.22 -14.60 -12.46
C TYR A 70 -2.51 -13.25 -12.65
N GLY A 71 -2.32 -12.45 -11.60
CA GLY A 71 -1.82 -11.08 -11.68
C GLY A 71 -0.31 -10.87 -11.80
N ARG A 72 0.48 -11.78 -12.40
CA ARG A 72 1.95 -11.58 -12.50
C ARG A 72 2.33 -10.30 -13.25
N CYS A 73 1.51 -9.88 -14.21
CA CYS A 73 1.69 -8.65 -15.01
C CYS A 73 0.93 -7.43 -14.46
N LEU A 74 0.25 -7.57 -13.32
CA LEU A 74 -0.60 -6.55 -12.73
C LEU A 74 0.21 -5.31 -12.34
N ARG A 75 -0.23 -4.13 -12.79
CA ARG A 75 0.44 -2.85 -12.48
C ARG A 75 -0.31 -1.98 -11.49
N PHE A 76 -1.58 -2.27 -11.25
CA PHE A 76 -2.42 -1.46 -10.39
C PHE A 76 -3.42 -2.39 -9.71
N LEU A 77 -3.61 -2.17 -8.42
CA LEU A 77 -4.52 -2.94 -7.61
C LEU A 77 -5.18 -2.00 -6.60
N ASP A 78 -6.50 -1.90 -6.68
CA ASP A 78 -7.33 -1.20 -5.70
C ASP A 78 -7.98 -2.23 -4.76
N LEU A 79 -7.75 -2.06 -3.46
CA LEU A 79 -8.30 -2.83 -2.35
C LEU A 79 -8.89 -1.86 -1.30
N HIS A 80 -9.41 -0.71 -1.74
CA HIS A 80 -10.07 0.25 -0.87
C HIS A 80 -11.25 -0.39 -0.12
N GLY A 81 -11.34 -0.13 1.18
CA GLY A 81 -12.50 -0.48 2.00
C GLY A 81 -12.60 -1.97 2.37
N VAL A 82 -11.53 -2.75 2.18
CA VAL A 82 -11.52 -4.15 2.62
C VAL A 82 -11.72 -4.26 4.13
N SER A 83 -12.48 -5.27 4.55
CA SER A 83 -12.90 -5.45 5.95
C SER A 83 -12.25 -6.64 6.66
N SER A 84 -11.31 -7.34 6.01
CA SER A 84 -10.48 -8.41 6.58
C SER A 84 -9.46 -7.86 7.59
N ARG A 85 -8.91 -8.71 8.47
CA ARG A 85 -7.79 -8.33 9.35
C ARG A 85 -6.42 -8.45 8.69
N THR A 86 -6.32 -9.30 7.67
CA THR A 86 -5.04 -9.69 7.05
C THR A 86 -5.04 -9.43 5.56
N MET A 87 -3.87 -9.11 5.03
CA MET A 87 -3.65 -9.02 3.59
C MET A 87 -3.58 -10.42 2.95
N PRO A 88 -3.95 -10.54 1.66
CA PRO A 88 -3.76 -11.73 0.85
C PRO A 88 -2.35 -12.31 0.89
N SER A 89 -2.24 -13.63 1.10
CA SER A 89 -0.97 -14.34 0.99
C SER A 89 -0.45 -14.25 -0.44
N GLY A 90 0.84 -13.92 -0.60
CA GLY A 90 1.48 -13.88 -1.93
C GLY A 90 1.37 -12.55 -2.69
N ILE A 91 0.90 -11.45 -2.07
CA ILE A 91 0.90 -10.10 -2.68
C ILE A 91 2.25 -9.74 -3.32
N SER A 92 3.35 -10.22 -2.72
CA SER A 92 4.72 -10.05 -3.21
C SER A 92 5.02 -10.68 -4.58
N ARG A 93 4.13 -11.50 -5.13
CA ARG A 93 4.26 -12.08 -6.47
C ARG A 93 3.88 -11.09 -7.58
N LEU A 94 3.19 -10.00 -7.24
CA LEU A 94 2.79 -8.95 -8.16
C LEU A 94 3.98 -8.01 -8.46
N ILE A 95 5.10 -8.55 -8.95
CA ILE A 95 6.37 -7.82 -9.05
C ILE A 95 6.32 -6.61 -10.00
N HIS A 96 5.33 -6.55 -10.89
CA HIS A 96 5.11 -5.43 -11.80
C HIS A 96 4.16 -4.36 -11.25
N LEU A 97 3.65 -4.53 -10.02
CA LEU A 97 2.73 -3.59 -9.40
C LEU A 97 3.37 -2.23 -9.21
N ARG A 98 2.67 -1.19 -9.63
CA ARG A 98 3.05 0.22 -9.57
C ARG A 98 2.09 1.06 -8.71
N TYR A 99 0.84 0.66 -8.61
CA TYR A 99 -0.17 1.31 -7.78
C TYR A 99 -0.85 0.30 -6.87
N LEU A 100 -0.94 0.62 -5.59
CA LEU A 100 -1.66 -0.16 -4.60
C LEU A 100 -2.46 0.77 -3.69
N ASP A 101 -3.78 0.64 -3.72
CA ASP A 101 -4.67 1.35 -2.79
C ASP A 101 -5.22 0.38 -1.76
N LEU A 102 -4.89 0.63 -0.49
CA LEU A 102 -5.36 -0.12 0.67
C LEU A 102 -6.19 0.77 1.59
N SER A 103 -6.62 1.95 1.12
CA SER A 103 -7.27 2.95 1.96
C SER A 103 -8.59 2.43 2.55
N SER A 104 -9.02 3.00 3.67
CA SER A 104 -10.21 2.61 4.41
C SER A 104 -10.22 1.15 4.88
N TRP A 105 -9.07 0.48 4.94
CA TRP A 105 -8.95 -0.89 5.45
C TRP A 105 -8.91 -0.88 6.99
N LYS A 106 -10.07 -0.58 7.60
CA LYS A 106 -10.19 -0.27 9.03
C LYS A 106 -9.69 -1.35 9.99
N LYS A 107 -9.65 -2.63 9.58
CA LYS A 107 -9.18 -3.75 10.42
C LYS A 107 -7.75 -4.20 10.14
N LEU A 108 -7.04 -3.55 9.21
CA LEU A 108 -5.65 -3.87 8.91
C LEU A 108 -4.74 -3.36 10.02
N GLU A 109 -4.10 -4.29 10.74
CA GLU A 109 -3.19 -3.93 11.84
C GLU A 109 -1.71 -3.85 11.40
N VAL A 110 -1.31 -4.69 10.44
CA VAL A 110 0.08 -4.80 9.97
C VAL A 110 0.11 -5.15 8.49
N LEU A 111 1.02 -4.50 7.74
CA LEU A 111 1.34 -4.91 6.37
C LEU A 111 2.30 -6.11 6.37
N PRO A 112 2.14 -7.10 5.48
CA PRO A 112 3.05 -8.23 5.39
C PRO A 112 4.45 -7.74 5.02
N ARG A 113 5.49 -8.26 5.69
CA ARG A 113 6.90 -7.91 5.39
C ARG A 113 7.25 -8.05 3.91
N SER A 114 6.60 -9.00 3.23
CA SER A 114 6.80 -9.30 1.82
C SER A 114 6.33 -8.18 0.87
N ILE A 115 5.55 -7.19 1.32
CA ILE A 115 5.14 -6.04 0.49
C ILE A 115 6.37 -5.25 -0.01
N THR A 116 7.47 -5.27 0.74
CA THR A 116 8.76 -4.65 0.37
C THR A 116 9.46 -5.32 -0.82
N LYS A 117 8.90 -6.42 -1.34
CA LYS A 117 9.33 -7.05 -2.61
C LYS A 117 8.75 -6.35 -3.83
N LEU A 118 7.73 -5.49 -3.69
CA LEU A 118 7.10 -4.74 -4.77
C LEU A 118 7.97 -3.53 -5.19
N ARG A 119 9.17 -3.80 -5.70
CA ARG A 119 10.17 -2.75 -6.00
C ARG A 119 9.75 -1.77 -7.10
N ASN A 120 8.76 -2.13 -7.92
CA ASN A 120 8.20 -1.27 -8.96
C ASN A 120 7.06 -0.39 -8.46
N LEU A 121 6.67 -0.50 -7.17
CA LEU A 121 5.58 0.27 -6.60
C LEU A 121 5.94 1.75 -6.59
N GLN A 122 5.05 2.58 -7.15
CA GLN A 122 5.18 4.03 -7.25
C GLN A 122 4.15 4.74 -6.37
N VAL A 123 2.97 4.13 -6.17
CA VAL A 123 1.90 4.68 -5.35
C VAL A 123 1.46 3.63 -4.34
N LEU A 124 1.48 4.01 -3.07
CA LEU A 124 0.88 3.25 -1.97
C LEU A 124 -0.05 4.18 -1.19
N LYS A 125 -1.34 3.83 -1.14
CA LYS A 125 -2.33 4.52 -0.33
C LYS A 125 -2.78 3.63 0.82
N LEU A 126 -2.76 4.20 2.02
CA LEU A 126 -3.12 3.58 3.30
C LEU A 126 -4.06 4.51 4.07
N LYS A 127 -4.63 5.53 3.41
CA LYS A 127 -5.46 6.54 4.04
C LYS A 127 -6.60 5.89 4.82
N TRP A 128 -6.91 6.37 6.03
CA TRP A 128 -8.00 5.85 6.86
C TRP A 128 -7.80 4.40 7.35
N CYS A 129 -6.57 3.88 7.34
CA CYS A 129 -6.21 2.63 8.01
C CYS A 129 -5.94 2.85 9.51
N GLY A 130 -6.98 3.24 10.25
CA GLY A 130 -6.84 3.70 11.64
C GLY A 130 -6.22 2.70 12.63
N ASN A 131 -6.27 1.38 12.34
CA ASN A 131 -5.68 0.33 13.18
C ASN A 131 -4.25 -0.08 12.76
N LEU A 132 -3.70 0.47 11.68
CA LEU A 132 -2.37 0.13 11.20
C LEU A 132 -1.32 0.62 12.17
N ARG A 133 -0.61 -0.30 12.84
CA ARG A 133 0.30 0.03 13.95
C ARG A 133 1.73 0.33 13.52
N ALA A 134 2.16 -0.28 12.41
CA ALA A 134 3.52 -0.18 11.90
C ALA A 134 3.59 -0.42 10.39
N LEU A 135 4.51 0.28 9.73
CA LEU A 135 4.98 -0.08 8.40
C LEU A 135 6.05 -1.19 8.50
N PRO A 136 6.19 -2.06 7.49
CA PRO A 136 7.07 -3.22 7.58
C PRO A 136 8.55 -2.83 7.57
N VAL A 137 9.37 -3.65 8.21
CA VAL A 137 10.84 -3.54 8.15
C VAL A 137 11.34 -3.53 6.69
N HIS A 138 12.43 -2.81 6.44
CA HIS A 138 13.00 -2.62 5.09
C HIS A 138 12.04 -1.93 4.11
N PHE A 139 11.17 -1.04 4.61
CA PHE A 139 10.29 -0.22 3.77
C PHE A 139 11.07 0.58 2.72
N SER A 140 12.31 0.95 3.04
CA SER A 140 13.32 1.53 2.14
C SER A 140 13.54 0.78 0.82
N ARG A 141 13.17 -0.51 0.72
CA ARG A 141 13.27 -1.30 -0.52
C ARG A 141 12.27 -0.88 -1.60
N LEU A 142 11.25 -0.09 -1.26
CA LEU A 142 10.31 0.48 -2.24
C LEU A 142 10.93 1.68 -2.95
N VAL A 143 12.10 1.49 -3.56
CA VAL A 143 12.97 2.56 -4.10
C VAL A 143 12.33 3.41 -5.19
N ASN A 144 11.30 2.90 -5.87
CA ASN A 144 10.54 3.62 -6.90
C ASN A 144 9.29 4.32 -6.35
N LEU A 145 9.04 4.28 -5.04
CA LEU A 145 7.86 4.87 -4.43
C LEU A 145 7.92 6.39 -4.58
N ARG A 146 6.86 6.96 -5.15
CA ARG A 146 6.69 8.39 -5.41
C ARG A 146 5.62 9.02 -4.53
N TYR A 147 4.63 8.22 -4.13
CA TYR A 147 3.49 8.68 -3.36
C TYR A 147 3.18 7.70 -2.25
N LEU A 148 3.22 8.17 -1.01
CA LEU A 148 2.80 7.47 0.17
C LEU A 148 1.76 8.29 0.93
N ASP A 149 0.50 7.83 0.90
CA ASP A 149 -0.55 8.42 1.72
C ASP A 149 -0.85 7.53 2.93
N ILE A 150 -0.55 8.04 4.11
CA ILE A 150 -0.83 7.41 5.41
C ILE A 150 -1.69 8.33 6.30
N SER A 151 -2.48 9.22 5.69
CA SER A 151 -3.38 10.11 6.40
C SER A 151 -4.40 9.30 7.21
N ASP A 152 -4.70 9.75 8.42
CA ASP A 152 -5.67 9.09 9.33
C ASP A 152 -5.28 7.65 9.72
N CYS A 153 -3.99 7.29 9.62
CA CYS A 153 -3.43 6.08 10.22
C CYS A 153 -3.10 6.32 11.70
N GLU A 154 -4.12 6.53 12.53
CA GLU A 154 -3.93 7.03 13.90
C GLU A 154 -3.18 6.07 14.85
N ALA A 155 -3.27 4.75 14.64
CA ALA A 155 -2.51 3.79 15.43
C ALA A 155 -1.03 3.67 15.00
N LEU A 156 -0.63 4.31 13.90
CA LEU A 156 0.75 4.22 13.41
C LEU A 156 1.68 4.88 14.42
N SER A 157 2.62 4.10 14.93
CA SER A 157 3.45 4.50 16.07
C SER A 157 4.70 5.30 15.69
N HIS A 158 5.30 4.98 14.53
CA HIS A 158 6.53 5.61 14.04
C HIS A 158 6.74 5.30 12.55
N MET A 159 7.60 6.08 11.89
CA MET A 159 8.12 5.76 10.56
C MET A 159 9.14 4.61 10.63
N PRO A 160 9.19 3.71 9.63
CA PRO A 160 10.21 2.65 9.56
C PRO A 160 11.60 3.28 9.36
N THR A 161 12.66 2.54 9.68
CA THR A 161 14.04 3.00 9.46
C THR A 161 14.44 2.97 7.99
N GLY A 162 15.34 3.88 7.59
CA GLY A 162 15.87 3.95 6.23
C GLY A 162 14.98 4.73 5.26
N MET A 163 14.13 5.63 5.76
CA MET A 163 13.27 6.46 4.91
C MET A 163 14.08 7.32 3.94
N LYS A 164 15.32 7.68 4.28
CA LYS A 164 16.26 8.43 3.41
C LYS A 164 16.52 7.77 2.05
N GLU A 165 16.36 6.46 1.95
CA GLU A 165 16.60 5.72 0.72
C GLU A 165 15.46 5.90 -0.31
N LEU A 166 14.30 6.40 0.11
CA LEU A 166 13.15 6.67 -0.76
C LEU A 166 13.32 7.99 -1.52
N THR A 167 14.42 8.12 -2.25
CA THR A 167 14.82 9.34 -2.95
C THR A 167 13.86 9.78 -4.06
N CYS A 168 13.02 8.86 -4.57
CA CYS A 168 11.98 9.15 -5.55
C CYS A 168 10.66 9.63 -4.93
N LEU A 169 10.55 9.69 -3.59
CA LEU A 169 9.32 10.06 -2.90
C LEU A 169 9.05 11.56 -3.08
N HIS A 170 7.92 11.88 -3.71
CA HIS A 170 7.48 13.25 -3.95
C HIS A 170 6.32 13.66 -3.03
N THR A 171 5.52 12.70 -2.59
CA THR A 171 4.40 12.94 -1.70
C THR A 171 4.47 11.99 -0.52
N LEU A 172 4.46 12.56 0.67
CA LEU A 172 4.30 11.87 1.93
C LEU A 172 3.32 12.67 2.77
N THR A 173 2.15 12.11 3.09
CA THR A 173 1.12 12.90 3.77
C THR A 173 1.44 13.13 5.24
N TRP A 174 1.79 12.08 5.99
CA TRP A 174 2.24 12.20 7.39
C TRP A 174 3.68 11.70 7.57
N PHE A 175 4.41 12.29 8.52
CA PHE A 175 5.65 11.75 9.08
C PHE A 175 5.47 11.54 10.57
N VAL A 176 5.44 10.27 11.00
CA VAL A 176 5.21 9.93 12.42
C VAL A 176 6.52 9.78 13.18
N VAL A 177 6.77 10.69 14.12
CA VAL A 177 7.89 10.64 15.07
C VAL A 177 7.39 9.97 16.34
N GLY A 178 7.98 8.83 16.68
CA GLY A 178 7.64 8.04 17.87
C GLY A 178 8.54 6.81 17.97
N GLY A 179 8.07 5.77 18.66
CA GLY A 179 8.82 4.52 18.86
C GLY A 179 9.49 4.45 20.24
N ASP A 180 9.95 3.26 20.60
CA ASP A 180 10.33 2.91 21.97
C ASP A 180 11.72 3.42 22.41
N SER A 181 12.46 4.13 21.54
CA SER A 181 13.78 4.69 21.90
C SER A 181 14.06 6.02 21.19
N GLU A 182 14.75 6.92 21.90
CA GLU A 182 15.22 8.20 21.35
C GLU A 182 16.09 8.01 20.10
N LYS A 183 16.91 6.95 20.07
CA LYS A 183 17.75 6.62 18.93
C LYS A 183 16.95 6.40 17.65
N VAL A 184 15.83 5.68 17.72
CA VAL A 184 14.94 5.47 16.57
C VAL A 184 14.36 6.80 16.12
N GLN A 185 13.84 7.59 17.05
CA GLN A 185 13.24 8.90 16.78
C GLN A 185 14.21 9.86 16.08
N MET A 186 15.44 9.97 16.59
CA MET A 186 16.49 10.80 15.98
C MET A 186 16.85 10.31 14.58
N SER A 187 16.99 8.99 14.39
CA SER A 187 17.26 8.43 13.06
C SER A 187 16.13 8.70 12.05
N ASN A 188 14.87 8.70 12.50
CA ASN A 188 13.74 9.04 11.65
C ASN A 188 13.80 10.52 11.22
N LEU A 189 14.10 11.44 12.13
CA LEU A 189 14.24 12.86 11.80
C LEU A 189 15.40 13.14 10.85
N GLU A 190 16.52 12.44 11.02
CA GLU A 190 17.63 12.48 10.06
C GLU A 190 17.23 11.96 8.69
N ASP A 191 16.47 10.86 8.64
CA ASP A 191 15.97 10.32 7.38
C ASP A 191 15.04 11.31 6.65
N LEU A 192 14.21 12.05 7.39
CA LEU A 192 13.33 13.06 6.81
C LEU A 192 14.10 14.17 6.09
N LYS A 193 15.26 14.60 6.64
CA LYS A 193 16.10 15.62 6.00
C LYS A 193 16.61 15.20 4.62
N ALA A 194 16.78 13.89 4.39
CA ALA A 194 17.24 13.37 3.11
C ALA A 194 16.12 13.32 2.04
N LEU A 195 14.85 13.47 2.43
CA LEU A 195 13.70 13.46 1.52
C LEU A 195 13.46 14.84 0.89
N VAL A 196 14.46 15.35 0.18
CA VAL A 196 14.47 16.70 -0.42
C VAL A 196 13.49 16.89 -1.58
N ASN A 197 12.94 15.79 -2.12
CA ASN A 197 12.06 15.81 -3.29
C ASN A 197 10.57 15.88 -2.93
N LEU A 198 10.23 16.01 -1.64
CA LEU A 198 8.83 16.18 -1.21
C LEU A 198 8.28 17.53 -1.71
N LYS A 199 7.14 17.49 -2.41
CA LYS A 199 6.54 18.66 -3.09
C LYS A 199 5.21 19.11 -2.49
N ASP A 200 4.51 18.21 -1.80
CA ASP A 200 3.20 18.46 -1.22
C ASP A 200 3.28 18.70 0.30
N ASP A 201 2.16 19.12 0.89
CA ASP A 201 2.04 19.33 2.32
C ASP A 201 2.36 18.07 3.11
N LEU A 202 3.28 18.21 4.07
CA LEU A 202 3.67 17.18 5.01
C LEU A 202 3.19 17.52 6.41
N THR A 203 2.45 16.62 7.05
CA THR A 203 2.09 16.74 8.47
C THR A 203 3.03 15.91 9.33
N ILE A 204 3.76 16.53 10.25
CA ILE A 204 4.55 15.80 11.25
C ILE A 204 3.65 15.47 12.45
N LYS A 205 3.55 14.19 12.79
CA LYS A 205 2.81 13.69 13.95
C LYS A 205 3.79 13.22 15.01
N ILE A 206 3.72 13.79 16.20
CA ILE A 206 4.51 13.36 17.35
C ILE A 206 3.63 12.45 18.21
N LYS A 207 4.01 11.19 18.39
CA LYS A 207 3.35 10.25 19.30
C LYS A 207 4.08 10.28 20.65
N GLU A 208 3.32 10.15 21.75
CA GLU A 208 3.86 10.28 23.11
C GLU A 208 5.09 9.41 23.36
N PHE A 209 6.08 10.00 24.01
CA PHE A 209 7.29 9.32 24.47
C PHE A 209 6.91 8.34 25.58
N ARG A 210 7.12 7.04 25.36
CA ARG A 210 7.17 6.10 26.48
C ARG A 210 8.51 6.31 27.19
N SER A 211 8.56 7.26 28.12
CA SER A 211 9.71 7.46 29.00
C SER A 211 9.86 6.24 29.91
N ASN A 212 10.61 5.23 29.46
CA ASN A 212 11.09 4.16 30.34
C ASN A 212 12.40 4.59 31.00
N GLU A 213 12.35 5.67 31.78
CA GLU A 213 13.33 5.92 32.84
C GLU A 213 12.60 6.27 34.13
N THR A 214 12.14 5.23 34.83
CA THR A 214 12.05 5.32 36.30
C THR A 214 13.44 5.01 36.84
N SER A 215 14.36 5.96 36.71
CA SER A 215 15.56 5.98 37.52
C SER A 215 15.10 6.14 38.98
N LYS A 216 15.05 5.02 39.70
CA LYS A 216 14.88 4.99 41.16
C LYS A 216 15.99 5.83 41.78
N ILE A 217 15.66 7.05 42.17
CA ILE A 217 16.51 7.82 43.07
C ILE A 217 16.47 7.09 44.41
N LYS A 218 17.55 6.37 44.74
CA LYS A 218 17.76 5.84 46.09
C LYS A 218 17.88 7.04 47.03
N LYS A 219 17.03 7.08 48.07
CA LYS A 219 17.37 7.76 49.32
C LYS A 219 18.34 6.89 50.10
#